data_AF-A0A443RX51-F1
#
_entry.id   AF-A0A443RX51-F1
#
_cell.length_a   1.000
_cell.length_b   1.000
_cell.length_c   1.000
_cell.angle_alpha   90.00
_cell.angle_beta   90.00
_cell.angle_gamma   90.00
#
_symmetry.space_group_name_H-M   'P 1'
#
loop_
_entity.id
_entity.type
_entity.pdbx_description
1 polymer ?
#
loop_
_entity_poly.entity_id
_entity_poly.type
_entity_poly.pdbx_seq_one_letter_code
_entity_poly.pdbx_strand_id
1 'polypeptide(L)'
;DVFTNPQTNQFYKEGEFFKFPLLAKTLRKIANSSADYFYNGELGEQLVAELREMGAIITMEDLRSYRVNVYDAFESNFDEFKYFGTKLPGSGMMLSFMLKVMSKFKELYPDSKTDEEKSALFYHRIVEVFKHTYAKRALLGDPRFDDVSEVISNLTSDAFVDYIASQIVDNRTFPVSYYGDVFTVNDRGTAHVSVTDKFGNAVAVTSTINGYFGSLLMSPSTGIVWNNEMDDFSSPGITNEYNIPPTKYNHVAPGKRPISSMCPSIFVDRKTGNAI
;
A
#
# COMPACT_ATOMS: atom_id res chain seq x y z
N ASP A 1 -18.22 -13.95 -21.66
CA ASP A 1 -17.09 -13.25 -21.03
C ASP A 1 -17.35 -11.75 -21.11
N VAL A 2 -17.13 -10.99 -20.03
CA VAL A 2 -17.36 -9.53 -19.99
C VAL A 2 -16.23 -8.74 -20.65
N PHE A 3 -15.02 -9.31 -20.72
CA PHE A 3 -13.84 -8.63 -21.28
C PHE A 3 -13.67 -8.87 -22.78
N THR A 4 -14.53 -9.69 -23.38
CA THR A 4 -14.52 -10.00 -24.80
C THR A 4 -15.63 -9.22 -25.51
N ASN A 5 -15.26 -8.52 -26.57
CA ASN A 5 -16.19 -7.86 -27.46
C ASN A 5 -17.06 -8.92 -28.17
N PRO A 6 -18.39 -8.93 -27.96
CA PRO A 6 -19.25 -9.98 -28.50
C PRO A 6 -19.42 -9.92 -30.02
N GLN A 7 -19.11 -8.78 -30.65
CA GLN A 7 -19.14 -8.63 -32.11
C GLN A 7 -17.90 -9.22 -32.78
N THR A 8 -16.72 -9.08 -32.16
CA THR A 8 -15.44 -9.50 -32.75
C THR A 8 -14.91 -10.81 -32.17
N ASN A 9 -15.44 -11.24 -31.02
CA ASN A 9 -14.93 -12.35 -30.21
C ASN A 9 -13.43 -12.19 -29.84
N GLN A 10 -12.97 -10.95 -29.73
CA GLN A 10 -11.63 -10.57 -29.27
C GLN A 10 -11.75 -9.73 -28.00
N PHE A 11 -10.67 -9.61 -27.22
CA PHE A 11 -10.64 -8.64 -26.13
C PHE A 11 -10.92 -7.24 -26.65
N TYR A 12 -11.61 -6.43 -25.84
CA TYR A 12 -11.88 -5.04 -26.16
C TYR A 12 -10.58 -4.28 -26.48
N LYS A 13 -10.63 -3.45 -27.52
CA LYS A 13 -9.51 -2.60 -27.94
C LYS A 13 -9.75 -1.15 -27.55
N GLU A 14 -8.68 -0.36 -27.56
CA GLU A 14 -8.76 1.08 -27.35
C GLU A 14 -9.78 1.72 -28.32
N GLY A 15 -10.62 2.61 -27.78
CA GLY A 15 -11.71 3.25 -28.52
C GLY A 15 -13.03 2.46 -28.58
N GLU A 16 -13.05 1.19 -28.16
CA GLU A 16 -14.28 0.41 -28.10
C GLU A 16 -15.10 0.66 -26.83
N PHE A 17 -16.43 0.54 -26.94
CA PHE A 17 -17.33 0.68 -25.80
C PHE A 17 -17.39 -0.59 -24.97
N PHE A 18 -16.66 -0.59 -23.85
CA PHE A 18 -16.75 -1.60 -22.81
C PHE A 18 -17.94 -1.32 -21.85
N LYS A 19 -18.70 -2.36 -21.48
CA LYS A 19 -19.81 -2.26 -20.54
C LYS A 19 -19.72 -3.35 -19.48
N PHE A 20 -19.96 -2.97 -18.23
CA PHE A 20 -20.00 -3.90 -17.09
C PHE A 20 -21.40 -3.96 -16.46
N PRO A 21 -22.42 -4.47 -17.19
CA PRO A 21 -23.83 -4.31 -16.79
C PRO A 21 -24.19 -5.01 -15.49
N LEU A 22 -23.53 -6.13 -15.16
CA LEU A 22 -23.79 -6.87 -13.93
C LEU A 22 -23.25 -6.11 -12.71
N LEU A 23 -21.98 -5.68 -12.78
CA LEU A 23 -21.36 -4.83 -11.76
C LEU A 23 -22.15 -3.52 -11.57
N ALA A 24 -22.62 -2.90 -12.66
CA ALA A 24 -23.46 -1.71 -12.58
C ALA A 24 -24.78 -1.94 -11.80
N LYS A 25 -25.42 -3.11 -11.96
CA LYS A 25 -26.61 -3.48 -11.17
C LYS A 25 -26.26 -3.68 -9.70
N THR A 26 -25.15 -4.36 -9.41
CA THR A 26 -24.66 -4.58 -8.04
C THR A 26 -24.38 -3.26 -7.34
N LEU A 27 -23.60 -2.37 -7.97
CA LEU A 27 -23.28 -1.05 -7.42
C LEU A 27 -24.55 -0.22 -7.17
N ARG A 28 -25.55 -0.30 -8.05
CA ARG A 28 -26.84 0.38 -7.85
C ARG A 28 -27.62 -0.17 -6.65
N LYS A 29 -27.61 -1.48 -6.44
CA LYS A 29 -28.23 -2.09 -5.24
C LYS A 29 -27.53 -1.64 -3.96
N ILE A 30 -26.20 -1.62 -3.96
CA ILE A 30 -25.41 -1.13 -2.82
C ILE A 30 -25.71 0.35 -2.55
N ALA A 31 -25.70 1.20 -3.58
CA ALA A 31 -25.97 2.63 -3.46
C ALA A 31 -27.38 2.96 -2.95
N ASN A 32 -28.39 2.18 -3.34
CA ASN A 32 -29.77 2.34 -2.87
C ASN A 32 -30.02 1.70 -1.50
N SER A 33 -29.05 0.99 -0.95
CA SER A 33 -29.12 0.33 0.35
C SER A 33 -28.08 0.97 1.29
N SER A 34 -27.31 0.16 2.00
CA SER A 34 -26.14 0.57 2.77
C SER A 34 -25.03 -0.47 2.61
N ALA A 35 -23.87 -0.22 3.22
CA ALA A 35 -22.82 -1.24 3.34
C ALA A 35 -23.32 -2.54 4.03
N ASP A 36 -24.37 -2.46 4.86
CA ASP A 36 -24.94 -3.64 5.51
C ASP A 36 -25.52 -4.64 4.52
N TYR A 37 -25.98 -4.18 3.35
CA TYR A 37 -26.41 -5.10 2.29
C TYR A 37 -25.30 -6.08 1.92
N PHE A 38 -24.05 -5.60 1.90
CA PHE A 38 -22.86 -6.38 1.60
C PHE A 38 -22.38 -7.21 2.80
N TYR A 39 -22.20 -6.59 3.96
CA TYR A 39 -21.54 -7.25 5.11
C TYR A 39 -22.50 -8.09 5.97
N ASN A 40 -23.78 -7.73 6.01
CA ASN A 40 -24.78 -8.34 6.89
C ASN A 40 -25.98 -8.94 6.14
N GLY A 41 -26.13 -8.65 4.85
CA GLY A 41 -27.32 -8.97 4.05
C GLY A 41 -27.13 -10.07 3.01
N GLU A 42 -28.16 -10.22 2.17
CA GLU A 42 -28.27 -11.23 1.10
C GLU A 42 -27.07 -11.24 0.15
N LEU A 43 -26.50 -10.07 -0.18
CA LEU A 43 -25.34 -10.00 -1.06
C LEU A 43 -24.14 -10.71 -0.42
N GLY A 44 -23.88 -10.50 0.87
CA GLY A 44 -22.82 -11.21 1.58
C GLY A 44 -23.02 -12.71 1.58
N GLU A 45 -24.24 -13.18 1.86
CA GLU A 45 -24.57 -14.62 1.88
C GLU A 45 -24.33 -15.28 0.51
N GLN A 46 -24.75 -14.61 -0.56
CA GLN A 46 -24.51 -15.04 -1.93
C GLN A 46 -23.01 -15.10 -2.25
N LEU A 47 -22.25 -14.05 -1.92
CA LEU A 47 -20.82 -13.97 -2.20
C LEU A 47 -20.02 -15.03 -1.43
N VAL A 48 -20.38 -15.28 -0.16
CA VAL A 48 -19.74 -16.33 0.65
C VAL A 48 -20.03 -17.71 0.09
N ALA A 49 -21.27 -17.99 -0.34
CA ALA A 49 -21.59 -19.27 -0.98
C ALA A 49 -20.74 -19.49 -2.24
N GLU A 50 -20.65 -18.48 -3.12
CA GLU A 50 -19.84 -18.54 -4.35
C GLU A 50 -18.35 -18.73 -4.06
N LEU A 51 -17.79 -17.98 -3.12
CA LEU A 51 -16.37 -18.09 -2.76
C LEU A 51 -16.05 -19.48 -2.17
N ARG A 52 -16.98 -20.08 -1.41
CA ARG A 52 -16.81 -21.45 -0.88
C ARG A 52 -16.84 -22.51 -1.97
N GLU A 53 -17.67 -22.34 -3.01
CA GLU A 53 -17.64 -23.20 -4.20
C GLU A 53 -16.29 -23.13 -4.94
N MET A 54 -15.59 -21.99 -4.86
CA MET A 54 -14.23 -21.80 -5.39
C MET A 54 -13.12 -22.27 -4.44
N GLY A 55 -13.46 -22.86 -3.29
CA GLY A 55 -12.50 -23.36 -2.30
C GLY A 55 -12.00 -22.33 -1.28
N ALA A 56 -12.58 -21.12 -1.24
CA ALA A 56 -12.26 -20.15 -0.21
C ALA A 56 -12.84 -20.59 1.16
N ILE A 57 -12.16 -20.20 2.23
CA ILE A 57 -12.53 -20.53 3.61
C ILE A 57 -13.34 -19.43 4.31
N ILE A 58 -13.66 -18.34 3.59
CA ILE A 58 -14.40 -17.20 4.13
C ILE A 58 -15.80 -17.61 4.54
N THR A 59 -16.28 -17.02 5.63
CA THR A 59 -17.60 -17.25 6.20
C THR A 59 -18.39 -15.96 6.32
N MET A 60 -19.70 -16.07 6.57
CA MET A 60 -20.51 -14.90 6.91
C MET A 60 -20.07 -14.24 8.22
N GLU A 61 -19.47 -14.99 9.14
CA GLU A 61 -18.93 -14.40 10.37
C GLU A 61 -17.72 -13.50 10.07
N ASP A 62 -16.88 -13.86 9.10
CA ASP A 62 -15.76 -13.00 8.66
C ASP A 62 -16.27 -11.68 8.07
N LEU A 63 -17.34 -11.72 7.26
CA LEU A 63 -17.96 -10.50 6.72
C LEU A 63 -18.62 -9.67 7.82
N ARG A 64 -19.39 -10.29 8.71
CA ARG A 64 -20.14 -9.62 9.78
C ARG A 64 -19.24 -9.03 10.86
N SER A 65 -18.07 -9.64 11.10
CA SER A 65 -17.09 -9.17 12.08
C SER A 65 -16.18 -8.07 11.53
N TYR A 66 -16.10 -7.90 10.20
CA TYR A 66 -15.25 -6.89 9.59
C TYR A 66 -15.66 -5.46 9.98
N ARG A 67 -14.70 -4.68 10.46
CA ARG A 67 -14.85 -3.25 10.72
C ARG A 67 -13.69 -2.49 10.12
N VAL A 68 -14.01 -1.34 9.51
CA VAL A 68 -13.00 -0.35 9.11
C VAL A 68 -12.44 0.29 10.37
N ASN A 69 -11.11 0.39 10.47
CA ASN A 69 -10.48 1.07 11.60
C ASN A 69 -10.33 2.55 11.27
N VAL A 70 -10.89 3.41 12.10
CA VAL A 70 -10.66 4.86 12.06
C VAL A 70 -9.71 5.21 13.19
N TYR A 71 -8.58 5.82 12.83
CA TYR A 71 -7.52 6.16 13.78
C TYR A 71 -6.78 7.41 13.32
N ASP A 72 -6.15 8.10 14.26
CA ASP A 72 -5.31 9.28 13.95
C ASP A 72 -4.14 8.88 13.06
N ALA A 73 -3.83 9.71 12.07
CA ALA A 73 -2.72 9.50 11.16
C ALA A 73 -1.37 9.36 11.90
N PHE A 74 -0.39 8.76 11.23
CA PHE A 74 1.00 8.94 11.60
C PHE A 74 1.42 10.38 11.24
N GLU A 75 2.04 11.08 12.18
CA GLU A 75 2.43 12.47 11.99
C GLU A 75 3.94 12.65 12.08
N SER A 76 4.50 13.52 11.23
CA SER A 76 5.88 13.98 11.34
C SER A 76 6.01 15.43 10.88
N ASN A 77 7.03 16.13 11.35
CA ASN A 77 7.34 17.49 10.91
C ASN A 77 8.55 17.48 9.95
N PHE A 78 8.48 18.33 8.93
CA PHE A 78 9.53 18.55 7.93
C PHE A 78 9.61 20.06 7.67
N ASP A 79 10.57 20.75 8.30
CA ASP A 79 10.73 22.21 8.19
C ASP A 79 9.38 22.96 8.33
N GLU A 80 8.93 23.64 7.26
CA GLU A 80 7.65 24.35 7.19
C GLU A 80 6.41 23.47 7.01
N PHE A 81 6.56 22.16 6.78
CA PHE A 81 5.47 21.23 6.52
C PHE A 81 5.22 20.26 7.68
N LYS A 82 3.96 19.86 7.82
CA LYS A 82 3.52 18.74 8.64
C LYS A 82 3.03 17.63 7.72
N TYR A 83 3.56 16.43 7.93
CA TYR A 83 3.22 15.23 7.19
C TYR A 83 2.18 14.41 7.96
N PHE A 84 1.20 13.89 7.24
CA PHE A 84 0.22 12.92 7.70
C PHE A 84 0.27 11.69 6.78
N GLY A 85 0.45 10.51 7.36
CA GLY A 85 0.51 9.25 6.65
C GLY A 85 -0.19 8.11 7.37
N THR A 86 -0.19 6.93 6.77
CA THR A 86 -0.74 5.72 7.38
C THR A 86 0.17 5.17 8.48
N LYS A 87 -0.46 4.59 9.52
CA LYS A 87 0.22 3.73 10.50
C LYS A 87 0.30 2.30 9.93
N LEU A 88 1.06 1.42 10.61
CA LEU A 88 1.05 0.00 10.29
C LEU A 88 -0.38 -0.57 10.33
N PRO A 89 -0.72 -1.51 9.42
CA PRO A 89 0.17 -2.20 8.48
C PRO A 89 0.49 -1.44 7.18
N GLY A 90 0.08 -0.17 7.03
CA GLY A 90 0.47 0.70 5.91
C GLY A 90 1.89 1.27 6.02
N SER A 91 2.38 1.92 4.96
CA SER A 91 3.79 2.33 4.82
C SER A 91 4.09 3.83 5.07
N GLY A 92 3.13 4.62 5.57
CA GLY A 92 3.31 6.07 5.80
C GLY A 92 4.51 6.43 6.69
N MET A 93 4.70 5.69 7.78
CA MET A 93 5.86 5.87 8.66
C MET A 93 7.20 5.59 7.96
N MET A 94 7.26 4.64 7.03
CA MET A 94 8.48 4.38 6.26
C MET A 94 8.81 5.54 5.32
N LEU A 95 7.81 6.12 4.65
CA LEU A 95 8.02 7.32 3.84
C LEU A 95 8.55 8.47 4.70
N SER A 96 7.96 8.70 5.86
CA SER A 96 8.45 9.73 6.78
C SER A 96 9.91 9.49 7.20
N PHE A 97 10.27 8.25 7.53
CA PHE A 97 11.66 7.91 7.86
C PHE A 97 12.62 8.20 6.70
N MET A 98 12.27 7.78 5.48
CA MET A 98 13.08 8.03 4.28
C MET A 98 13.30 9.54 4.05
N LEU A 99 12.24 10.35 4.17
CA LEU A 99 12.33 11.80 4.04
C LEU A 99 13.22 12.42 5.13
N LYS A 100 13.14 11.93 6.37
CA LYS A 100 13.98 12.41 7.47
C LYS A 100 15.46 12.08 7.23
N VAL A 101 15.78 10.88 6.75
CA VAL A 101 17.17 10.52 6.41
C VAL A 101 17.67 11.39 5.27
N MET A 102 16.86 11.57 4.22
CA MET A 102 17.21 12.45 3.11
C MET A 102 17.48 13.89 3.59
N SER A 103 16.70 14.41 4.55
CA SER A 103 16.90 15.75 5.10
C SER A 103 18.29 16.02 5.73
N LYS A 104 19.04 14.95 6.06
CA LYS A 104 20.40 15.08 6.61
C LYS A 104 21.46 15.46 5.57
N PHE A 105 21.14 15.31 4.29
CA PHE A 105 22.02 15.71 3.20
C PHE A 105 21.68 17.15 2.77
N LYS A 106 22.66 18.04 2.74
CA LYS A 106 22.46 19.49 2.51
C LYS A 106 22.14 19.87 1.06
N GLU A 107 22.35 18.95 0.11
CA GLU A 107 22.25 19.18 -1.32
C GLU A 107 21.07 18.38 -1.92
N LEU A 108 19.85 18.64 -1.42
CA LEU A 108 18.66 17.88 -1.80
C LEU A 108 18.12 18.19 -3.20
N TYR A 109 18.63 19.24 -3.84
CA TYR A 109 18.12 19.71 -5.13
C TYR A 109 19.24 20.35 -5.96
N PRO A 110 20.19 19.57 -6.51
CA PRO A 110 20.96 20.08 -7.63
C PRO A 110 20.01 20.31 -8.81
N ASP A 111 20.12 21.46 -9.47
CA ASP A 111 19.42 21.67 -10.74
C ASP A 111 20.01 20.65 -11.73
N SER A 112 19.28 19.55 -11.94
CA SER A 112 19.77 18.36 -12.63
C SER A 112 20.13 18.60 -14.09
N LYS A 113 19.87 19.80 -14.59
CA LYS A 113 20.24 20.26 -15.93
C LYS A 113 21.65 20.87 -15.99
N THR A 114 22.28 21.14 -14.85
CA THR A 114 23.51 21.96 -14.80
C THR A 114 24.71 21.28 -14.12
N ASP A 115 24.48 20.21 -13.34
CA ASP A 115 25.54 19.49 -12.62
C ASP A 115 25.23 17.98 -12.54
N GLU A 116 25.86 17.20 -13.43
CA GLU A 116 25.66 15.76 -13.52
C GLU A 116 26.18 15.01 -12.28
N GLU A 117 27.31 15.45 -11.72
CA GLU A 117 27.94 14.80 -10.55
C GLU A 117 27.04 14.93 -9.32
N LYS A 118 26.49 16.11 -9.06
CA LYS A 118 25.55 16.29 -7.95
C LYS A 118 24.24 15.53 -8.17
N SER A 119 23.78 15.45 -9.41
CA SER A 119 22.58 14.66 -9.75
C SER A 119 22.79 13.18 -9.47
N ALA A 120 23.92 12.63 -9.92
CA ALA A 120 24.30 11.24 -9.64
C ALA A 120 24.40 10.98 -8.13
N LEU A 121 25.01 11.90 -7.38
CA LEU A 121 25.12 11.81 -5.93
C LEU A 121 23.75 11.85 -5.22
N PHE A 122 22.84 12.69 -5.69
CA PHE A 122 21.48 12.76 -5.16
C PHE A 122 20.72 11.44 -5.34
N TYR A 123 20.73 10.88 -6.56
CA TYR A 123 20.09 9.59 -6.81
C TYR A 123 20.76 8.44 -6.07
N HIS A 124 22.10 8.46 -5.96
CA HIS A 124 22.84 7.50 -5.14
C HIS A 124 22.34 7.49 -3.69
N ARG A 125 22.24 8.67 -3.06
CA ARG A 125 21.72 8.79 -1.69
C ARG A 125 20.27 8.32 -1.56
N ILE A 126 19.39 8.65 -2.51
CA ILE A 126 18.01 8.11 -2.53
C ILE A 126 18.02 6.58 -2.54
N VAL A 127 18.81 5.98 -3.43
CA VAL A 127 18.91 4.52 -3.55
C VAL A 127 19.42 3.89 -2.25
N GLU A 128 20.44 4.47 -1.61
CA GLU A 128 20.96 3.97 -0.34
C GLU A 128 19.94 4.11 0.80
N VAL A 129 19.21 5.24 0.87
CA VAL A 129 18.11 5.43 1.82
C VAL A 129 17.02 4.37 1.62
N PHE A 130 16.65 4.06 0.38
CA PHE A 130 15.68 3.01 0.07
C PHE A 130 16.18 1.65 0.54
N LYS A 131 17.43 1.28 0.27
CA LYS A 131 17.99 -0.02 0.73
C LYS A 131 17.97 -0.15 2.24
N HIS A 132 18.43 0.87 2.98
CA HIS A 132 18.40 0.87 4.44
C HIS A 132 16.98 0.79 5.01
N THR A 133 16.02 1.46 4.38
CA THR A 133 14.63 1.50 4.85
C THR A 133 13.90 0.19 4.53
N TYR A 134 14.04 -0.34 3.30
CA TYR A 134 13.41 -1.60 2.90
C TYR A 134 13.95 -2.79 3.71
N ALA A 135 15.22 -2.75 4.15
CA ALA A 135 15.73 -3.75 5.08
C ALA A 135 14.95 -3.82 6.41
N LYS A 136 14.30 -2.72 6.81
CA LYS A 136 13.45 -2.68 8.01
C LYS A 136 12.02 -3.13 7.73
N ARG A 137 11.57 -3.08 6.47
CA ARG A 137 10.23 -3.54 6.07
C ARG A 137 9.98 -4.99 6.46
N ALA A 138 11.01 -5.85 6.31
CA ALA A 138 10.93 -7.27 6.66
C ALA A 138 10.66 -7.51 8.16
N LEU A 139 10.88 -6.51 9.01
CA LEU A 139 10.65 -6.56 10.45
C LEU A 139 9.30 -5.95 10.87
N LEU A 140 8.48 -5.53 9.91
CA LEU A 140 7.16 -4.96 10.16
C LEU A 140 6.07 -6.04 10.03
N GLY A 141 4.99 -5.84 10.77
CA GLY A 141 3.83 -6.72 10.85
C GLY A 141 2.57 -5.94 11.27
N ASP A 142 1.48 -6.66 11.50
CA ASP A 142 0.26 -6.07 12.07
C ASP A 142 0.47 -5.89 13.57
N PRO A 143 0.50 -4.65 14.11
CA PRO A 143 0.81 -4.43 15.53
C PRO A 143 -0.19 -5.05 16.51
N ARG A 144 -1.35 -5.52 16.02
CA ARG A 144 -2.33 -6.27 16.84
C ARG A 144 -1.90 -7.72 17.09
N PHE A 145 -0.96 -8.22 16.29
CA PHE A 145 -0.53 -9.62 16.29
C PHE A 145 0.98 -9.77 16.52
N ASP A 146 1.78 -8.80 16.09
CA ASP A 146 3.23 -8.87 16.09
C ASP A 146 3.86 -7.79 16.99
N ASP A 147 4.85 -8.17 17.80
CA ASP A 147 5.66 -7.18 18.53
C ASP A 147 6.68 -6.54 17.58
N VAL A 148 6.33 -5.34 17.14
CA VAL A 148 7.12 -4.50 16.23
C VAL A 148 7.54 -3.19 16.90
N SER A 149 7.41 -3.11 18.23
CA SER A 149 7.59 -1.89 19.01
C SER A 149 9.00 -1.29 18.86
N GLU A 150 10.04 -2.13 18.88
CA GLU A 150 11.42 -1.73 18.68
C GLU A 150 11.65 -1.14 17.28
N VAL A 151 11.08 -1.76 16.24
CA VAL A 151 11.23 -1.29 14.85
C VAL A 151 10.54 0.05 14.66
N ILE A 152 9.34 0.22 15.24
CA ILE A 152 8.63 1.51 15.28
C ILE A 152 9.47 2.56 16.01
N SER A 153 10.03 2.22 17.17
CA SER A 153 10.87 3.14 17.95
C SER A 153 12.10 3.59 17.15
N ASN A 154 12.72 2.68 16.40
CA ASN A 154 13.84 3.01 15.53
C ASN A 154 13.39 3.92 14.37
N LEU A 155 12.34 3.55 13.62
CA LEU A 155 11.87 4.31 12.46
C LEU A 155 11.32 5.70 12.80
N THR A 156 11.05 5.97 14.08
CA THR A 156 10.57 7.28 14.55
C THR A 156 11.63 8.11 15.28
N SER A 157 12.80 7.53 15.55
CA SER A 157 13.87 8.17 16.31
C SER A 157 14.83 8.98 15.44
N ASP A 158 15.10 10.22 15.82
CA ASP A 158 16.08 11.07 15.14
C ASP A 158 17.52 10.51 15.29
N ALA A 159 17.84 9.86 16.41
CA ALA A 159 19.14 9.20 16.58
C ALA A 159 19.33 8.05 15.59
N PHE A 160 18.26 7.32 15.26
CA PHE A 160 18.33 6.27 14.26
C PHE A 160 18.41 6.84 12.83
N VAL A 161 17.74 7.97 12.57
CA VAL A 161 17.90 8.73 11.32
C VAL A 161 19.35 9.14 11.13
N ASP A 162 20.00 9.71 12.16
CA ASP A 162 21.41 10.11 12.12
C ASP A 162 22.34 8.91 11.93
N TYR A 163 22.04 7.80 12.60
CA TYR A 163 22.75 6.55 12.42
C TYR A 163 22.68 6.08 10.97
N ILE A 164 21.51 5.96 10.36
CA ILE A 164 21.39 5.53 8.96
C ILE A 164 22.06 6.52 8.01
N ALA A 165 21.91 7.83 8.21
CA ALA A 165 22.62 8.82 7.39
C ALA A 165 24.15 8.63 7.44
N SER A 166 24.72 8.27 8.61
CA SER A 166 26.15 7.99 8.77
C SER A 166 26.64 6.72 8.08
N GLN A 167 25.73 5.79 7.75
CA GLN A 167 26.04 4.54 7.05
C GLN A 167 26.10 4.71 5.53
N ILE A 168 25.55 5.80 4.99
CA ILE A 168 25.53 6.07 3.56
C ILE A 168 26.89 6.64 3.12
N VAL A 169 27.56 5.94 2.21
CA VAL A 169 28.87 6.35 1.66
C VAL A 169 28.68 6.84 0.23
N ASP A 170 29.00 8.11 -0.03
CA ASP A 170 28.70 8.81 -1.29
C ASP A 170 29.31 8.19 -2.57
N ASN A 171 30.34 7.34 -2.45
CA ASN A 171 31.09 6.81 -3.59
C ASN A 171 31.01 5.29 -3.78
N ARG A 172 30.18 4.58 -2.99
CA ARG A 172 30.04 3.14 -3.12
C ARG A 172 28.71 2.65 -2.59
N THR A 173 28.34 1.45 -3.01
CA THR A 173 27.25 0.67 -2.42
C THR A 173 27.83 -0.61 -1.82
N PHE A 174 27.04 -1.29 -0.99
CA PHE A 174 27.46 -2.52 -0.32
C PHE A 174 26.65 -3.74 -0.77
N PRO A 175 27.09 -4.97 -0.46
CA PRO A 175 26.27 -6.17 -0.63
C PRO A 175 24.99 -6.11 0.23
N VAL A 176 23.95 -6.87 -0.14
CA VAL A 176 22.64 -6.88 0.57
C VAL A 176 22.78 -7.10 2.08
N SER A 177 23.70 -7.97 2.50
CA SER A 177 23.96 -8.28 3.91
C SER A 177 24.38 -7.07 4.77
N TYR A 178 24.89 -6.00 4.14
CA TYR A 178 25.20 -4.75 4.85
C TYR A 178 23.94 -4.02 5.33
N TYR A 179 22.89 -4.00 4.49
CA TYR A 179 21.64 -3.32 4.80
C TYR A 179 20.73 -4.18 5.68
N GLY A 180 20.78 -5.51 5.47
CA GLY A 180 19.90 -6.51 6.07
C GLY A 180 19.05 -7.20 5.00
N ASP A 181 17.87 -7.66 5.38
CA ASP A 181 16.93 -8.35 4.49
C ASP A 181 16.20 -7.36 3.56
N VAL A 182 16.81 -7.05 2.42
CA VAL A 182 16.24 -6.16 1.41
C VAL A 182 15.48 -6.96 0.36
N PHE A 183 14.18 -6.66 0.22
CA PHE A 183 13.33 -7.26 -0.80
C PHE A 183 12.72 -6.17 -1.68
N THR A 184 13.03 -6.23 -2.97
CA THR A 184 12.46 -5.33 -3.97
C THR A 184 11.23 -5.98 -4.58
N VAL A 185 10.15 -5.22 -4.64
CA VAL A 185 8.87 -5.68 -5.16
C VAL A 185 8.63 -5.05 -6.53
N ASN A 186 8.23 -5.86 -7.51
CA ASN A 186 7.66 -5.34 -8.75
C ASN A 186 6.14 -5.25 -8.58
N ASP A 187 5.69 -4.13 -8.01
CA ASP A 187 4.29 -3.92 -7.65
C ASP A 187 3.45 -3.34 -8.81
N ARG A 188 2.17 -3.72 -8.89
CA ARG A 188 1.22 -3.30 -9.93
C ARG A 188 -0.20 -3.26 -9.37
N GLY A 189 -1.17 -2.74 -10.14
CA GLY A 189 -2.61 -2.93 -9.86
C GLY A 189 -3.29 -1.98 -8.87
N THR A 190 -2.56 -1.03 -8.28
CA THR A 190 -3.11 -0.05 -7.33
C THR A 190 -3.54 1.28 -7.99
N ALA A 191 -4.64 1.88 -7.52
CA ALA A 191 -5.10 3.21 -7.93
C ALA A 191 -4.99 4.22 -6.78
N HIS A 192 -4.69 5.47 -7.11
CA HIS A 192 -4.63 6.58 -6.15
C HIS A 192 -5.43 7.79 -6.65
N VAL A 193 -6.15 8.44 -5.74
CA VAL A 193 -6.87 9.69 -6.01
C VAL A 193 -6.56 10.68 -4.88
N SER A 194 -6.25 11.91 -5.27
CA SER A 194 -6.14 13.06 -4.38
C SER A 194 -7.25 14.06 -4.71
N VAL A 195 -7.99 14.50 -3.70
CA VAL A 195 -9.10 15.46 -3.84
C VAL A 195 -8.91 16.58 -2.84
N THR A 196 -9.03 17.83 -3.31
CA THR A 196 -9.18 19.00 -2.46
C THR A 196 -10.46 19.74 -2.83
N ASP A 197 -11.05 20.46 -1.88
CA ASP A 197 -12.22 21.29 -2.15
C ASP A 197 -12.06 22.73 -1.65
N LYS A 198 -13.03 23.57 -2.01
CA LYS A 198 -13.06 25.00 -1.66
C LYS A 198 -13.25 25.28 -0.16
N PHE A 199 -13.59 24.27 0.64
CA PHE A 199 -13.78 24.37 2.08
C PHE A 199 -12.52 23.99 2.86
N GLY A 200 -11.44 23.62 2.15
CA GLY A 200 -10.18 23.20 2.76
C GLY A 200 -10.15 21.72 3.12
N ASN A 201 -11.11 20.91 2.66
CA ASN A 201 -11.03 19.47 2.82
C ASN A 201 -9.97 18.92 1.86
N ALA A 202 -9.17 17.98 2.34
CA ALA A 202 -8.19 17.25 1.55
C ALA A 202 -8.32 15.75 1.84
N VAL A 203 -8.35 14.94 0.79
CA VAL A 203 -8.47 13.49 0.89
C VAL A 203 -7.47 12.85 -0.06
N ALA A 204 -6.60 12.00 0.48
CA ALA A 204 -5.72 11.12 -0.29
C ALA A 204 -6.18 9.68 -0.09
N VAL A 205 -6.63 9.02 -1.16
CA VAL A 205 -7.13 7.64 -1.12
C VAL A 205 -6.30 6.78 -2.04
N THR A 206 -5.71 5.72 -1.48
CA THR A 206 -5.13 4.62 -2.24
C THR A 206 -6.04 3.41 -2.08
N SER A 207 -6.45 2.79 -3.18
CA SER A 207 -7.30 1.59 -3.20
C SER A 207 -6.73 0.57 -4.16
N THR A 208 -6.84 -0.70 -3.80
CA THR A 208 -6.26 -1.81 -4.55
C THR A 208 -7.11 -3.07 -4.46
N ILE A 209 -6.92 -3.96 -5.44
CA ILE A 209 -7.31 -5.37 -5.37
C ILE A 209 -6.06 -6.27 -5.44
N ASN A 210 -4.92 -5.70 -5.10
CA ASN A 210 -3.57 -6.20 -5.28
C ASN A 210 -3.15 -6.28 -6.76
N GLY A 211 -3.01 -7.47 -7.33
CA GLY A 211 -2.57 -7.66 -8.72
C GLY A 211 -3.54 -7.08 -9.78
N TYR A 212 -3.12 -7.06 -11.04
CA TYR A 212 -4.04 -6.72 -12.13
C TYR A 212 -5.18 -7.74 -12.19
N PHE A 213 -6.42 -7.24 -12.09
CA PHE A 213 -7.62 -8.07 -11.94
C PHE A 213 -7.60 -8.97 -10.68
N GLY A 214 -6.80 -8.61 -9.67
CA GLY A 214 -6.69 -9.28 -8.39
C GLY A 214 -6.40 -10.77 -8.53
N SER A 215 -7.29 -11.62 -8.02
CA SER A 215 -7.15 -13.09 -8.12
C SER A 215 -7.48 -13.67 -9.50
N LEU A 216 -7.74 -12.83 -10.50
CA LEU A 216 -8.23 -13.20 -11.84
C LEU A 216 -9.62 -13.87 -11.81
N LEU A 217 -10.29 -13.85 -10.66
CA LEU A 217 -11.63 -14.37 -10.47
C LEU A 217 -12.63 -13.22 -10.37
N MET A 218 -13.82 -13.46 -10.90
CA MET A 218 -14.93 -12.54 -10.85
C MET A 218 -16.20 -13.29 -10.45
N SER A 219 -16.98 -12.71 -9.55
CA SER A 219 -18.27 -13.27 -9.16
C SER A 219 -19.21 -13.30 -10.37
N PRO A 220 -19.70 -14.49 -10.77
CA PRO A 220 -20.58 -14.64 -11.92
C PRO A 220 -21.95 -14.00 -11.71
N SER A 221 -22.36 -13.75 -10.46
CA SER A 221 -23.66 -13.17 -10.14
C SER A 221 -23.64 -11.66 -9.89
N THR A 222 -22.48 -11.11 -9.52
CA THR A 222 -22.36 -9.68 -9.16
C THR A 222 -21.46 -8.89 -10.11
N GLY A 223 -20.55 -9.55 -10.84
CA GLY A 223 -19.52 -8.89 -11.64
C GLY A 223 -18.40 -8.26 -10.82
N ILE A 224 -18.33 -8.52 -9.51
CA ILE A 224 -17.24 -8.07 -8.63
C ILE A 224 -15.98 -8.88 -8.97
N VAL A 225 -14.87 -8.19 -9.23
CA VAL A 225 -13.53 -8.80 -9.37
C VAL A 225 -12.93 -8.96 -7.98
N TRP A 226 -12.43 -10.15 -7.68
CA TRP A 226 -11.88 -10.49 -6.37
C TRP A 226 -10.41 -10.07 -6.26
N ASN A 227 -10.03 -9.56 -5.09
CA ASN A 227 -8.62 -9.28 -4.80
C ASN A 227 -7.82 -10.57 -4.56
N ASN A 228 -6.49 -10.45 -4.61
CA ASN A 228 -5.55 -11.43 -4.10
C ASN A 228 -4.66 -10.84 -2.99
N GLU A 229 -5.22 -10.00 -2.11
CA GLU A 229 -4.46 -9.29 -1.05
C GLU A 229 -3.81 -10.25 -0.05
N MET A 230 -4.35 -11.46 0.10
CA MET A 230 -3.75 -12.49 0.96
C MET A 230 -2.34 -12.91 0.50
N ASP A 231 -1.95 -12.63 -0.74
CA ASP A 231 -0.58 -12.82 -1.25
C ASP A 231 0.46 -11.92 -0.56
N ASP A 232 0.03 -10.80 0.03
CA ASP A 232 0.95 -9.93 0.78
C ASP A 232 1.43 -10.57 2.09
N PHE A 233 0.77 -11.63 2.59
CA PHE A 233 1.28 -12.40 3.71
C PHE A 233 2.49 -13.24 3.32
N SER A 234 3.44 -13.35 4.26
CA SER A 234 4.48 -14.36 4.23
C SER A 234 3.91 -15.74 4.53
N SER A 235 4.29 -16.74 3.73
CA SER A 235 3.97 -18.15 3.97
C SER A 235 5.27 -18.96 4.16
N PRO A 236 5.43 -19.75 5.23
CA PRO A 236 6.63 -20.56 5.41
C PRO A 236 6.91 -21.44 4.19
N GLY A 237 8.09 -21.26 3.57
CA GLY A 237 8.51 -22.05 2.40
C GLY A 237 7.89 -21.64 1.06
N ILE A 238 7.09 -20.56 1.01
CA ILE A 238 6.52 -20.01 -0.21
C ILE A 238 6.89 -18.54 -0.30
N THR A 239 7.55 -18.16 -1.39
CA THR A 239 7.78 -16.76 -1.74
C THR A 239 6.52 -16.23 -2.42
N ASN A 240 6.05 -15.05 -2.04
CA ASN A 240 4.84 -14.45 -2.65
C ASN A 240 5.08 -13.97 -4.09
N GLU A 241 4.04 -13.48 -4.79
CA GLU A 241 4.11 -13.03 -6.19
C GLU A 241 5.20 -11.95 -6.40
N TYR A 242 5.53 -11.24 -5.33
CA TYR A 242 6.51 -10.18 -5.25
C TYR A 242 7.95 -10.61 -4.93
N ASN A 243 8.22 -11.91 -4.84
CA ASN A 243 9.53 -12.47 -4.49
C ASN A 243 10.05 -12.07 -3.10
N ILE A 244 9.16 -11.76 -2.14
CA ILE A 244 9.52 -11.46 -0.76
C ILE A 244 9.64 -12.77 0.04
N PRO A 245 10.81 -13.11 0.60
CA PRO A 245 10.98 -14.24 1.49
C PRO A 245 10.14 -14.11 2.77
N PRO A 246 9.75 -15.24 3.36
CA PRO A 246 8.85 -15.21 4.49
C PRO A 246 9.50 -14.59 5.73
N THR A 247 8.80 -13.65 6.35
CA THR A 247 9.13 -13.10 7.67
C THR A 247 8.08 -13.53 8.68
N LYS A 248 8.52 -13.89 9.90
CA LYS A 248 7.63 -14.26 10.99
C LYS A 248 6.62 -13.15 11.34
N TYR A 249 7.00 -11.88 11.14
CA TYR A 249 6.17 -10.72 11.47
C TYR A 249 5.01 -10.53 10.50
N ASN A 250 5.03 -11.15 9.33
CA ASN A 250 3.97 -11.04 8.34
C ASN A 250 3.40 -12.42 7.96
N HIS A 251 3.49 -13.41 8.85
CA HIS A 251 2.80 -14.69 8.65
C HIS A 251 1.28 -14.52 8.70
N VAL A 252 0.59 -15.29 7.85
CA VAL A 252 -0.87 -15.36 7.83
C VAL A 252 -1.43 -15.82 9.18
N ALA A 253 -2.46 -15.13 9.66
CA ALA A 253 -3.21 -15.51 10.85
C ALA A 253 -4.67 -15.01 10.75
N PRO A 254 -5.65 -15.68 11.39
CA PRO A 254 -7.05 -15.25 11.38
C PRO A 254 -7.21 -13.81 11.91
N GLY A 255 -7.94 -12.96 11.17
CA GLY A 255 -8.21 -11.56 11.54
C GLY A 255 -7.02 -10.58 11.40
N LYS A 256 -5.83 -11.09 11.09
CA LYS A 256 -4.63 -10.29 10.80
C LYS A 256 -4.77 -9.62 9.43
N ARG A 257 -4.13 -8.46 9.26
CA ARG A 257 -4.01 -7.78 7.97
C ARG A 257 -2.55 -7.84 7.49
N PRO A 258 -2.28 -8.09 6.21
CA PRO A 258 -0.92 -8.15 5.71
C PRO A 258 -0.29 -6.74 5.66
N ILE A 259 1.05 -6.67 5.68
CA ILE A 259 1.77 -5.41 5.46
C ILE A 259 1.55 -4.89 4.05
N SER A 260 1.06 -3.66 3.95
CA SER A 260 0.79 -2.99 2.68
C SER A 260 1.85 -1.94 2.36
N SER A 261 2.23 -1.86 1.09
CA SER A 261 3.10 -0.81 0.55
C SER A 261 2.35 0.51 0.32
N MET A 262 1.02 0.55 0.50
CA MET A 262 0.21 1.75 0.31
C MET A 262 0.63 2.87 1.27
N CYS A 263 0.81 4.06 0.70
CA CYS A 263 1.30 5.24 1.42
C CYS A 263 0.51 6.53 1.04
N PRO A 264 -0.83 6.56 1.13
CA PRO A 264 -1.57 7.80 0.97
C PRO A 264 -1.08 8.80 2.02
N SER A 265 -0.76 10.01 1.56
CA SER A 265 -0.01 10.99 2.33
C SER A 265 -0.58 12.38 2.08
N ILE A 266 -0.61 13.21 3.11
CA ILE A 266 -1.00 14.61 3.03
C ILE A 266 0.11 15.44 3.67
N PHE A 267 0.60 16.46 2.97
CA PHE A 267 1.45 17.49 3.54
C PHE A 267 0.61 18.73 3.81
N VAL A 268 0.89 19.41 4.91
CA VAL A 268 0.21 20.65 5.30
C VAL A 268 1.25 21.71 5.63
N ASP A 269 1.10 22.90 5.05
CA ASP A 269 1.91 24.05 5.44
C ASP A 269 1.58 24.44 6.89
N ARG A 270 2.59 24.50 7.76
CA ARG A 270 2.41 24.73 9.19
C ARG A 270 1.99 26.16 9.54
N LYS A 271 2.20 27.13 8.64
CA LYS A 271 1.82 28.54 8.84
C LYS A 271 0.38 28.78 8.41
N THR A 272 -0.03 28.20 7.28
CA THR A 272 -1.34 28.45 6.66
C THR A 272 -2.38 27.38 6.98
N GLY A 273 -1.95 26.16 7.32
CA GLY A 273 -2.83 25.02 7.53
C GLY A 273 -3.36 24.39 6.23
N ASN A 274 -2.90 24.86 5.07
CA ASN A 274 -3.36 24.35 3.78
C ASN A 274 -2.64 23.04 3.42
N ALA A 275 -3.41 22.08 2.92
CA ALA A 275 -2.87 20.87 2.31
C ALA A 275 -2.15 21.17 0.98
N ILE A 276 -1.08 20.44 0.70
CA ILE A 276 -0.20 20.57 -0.47
C ILE A 276 -0.03 19.21 -1.14
#